data_AF-A0A371PR30-F1
#
_entry.id   AF-A0A371PR30-F1
#
_cell.length_a   1.000
_cell.length_b   1.000
_cell.length_c   1.000
_cell.angle_alpha   90.00
_cell.angle_beta   90.00
_cell.angle_gamma   90.00
#
_symmetry.space_group_name_H-M   'P 1'
#
loop_
_entity.id
_entity.type
_entity.pdbx_description
1 polymer ?
#
loop_
_entity_poly.entity_id
_entity_poly.type
_entity_poly.pdbx_seq_one_letter_code
_entity_poly.pdbx_strand_id
1 'polypeptide(L)'
;MAQDDAVIGCTGVLLIGTRGAAGPGEVLVRVRGGTEAFVAWSPEPLPVGATVLVIESRGNRQVDVMEWADPLDALAGDAGNAG
;
A
#
# COMPACT_ATOMS: atom_id res chain seq x y z
N MET A 1 -15.37 -3.54 17.45
CA MET A 1 -15.15 -2.37 16.56
C MET A 1 -15.07 -2.90 15.15
N ALA A 2 -15.63 -2.20 14.15
CA ALA A 2 -15.70 -2.73 12.78
C ALA A 2 -14.28 -2.78 12.17
N GLN A 3 -13.89 -3.96 11.71
CA GLN A 3 -12.66 -4.16 10.96
C GLN A 3 -12.92 -3.75 9.52
N ASP A 4 -12.05 -2.93 8.93
CA ASP A 4 -12.20 -2.46 7.55
C ASP A 4 -11.76 -3.54 6.55
N ASP A 5 -12.30 -4.76 6.63
CA ASP A 5 -11.79 -5.95 5.91
C ASP A 5 -11.74 -5.78 4.39
N ALA A 6 -12.61 -4.94 3.83
CA ALA A 6 -12.65 -4.65 2.40
C ALA A 6 -11.37 -4.01 1.84
N VAL A 7 -10.48 -3.50 2.70
CA VAL A 7 -9.21 -2.88 2.32
C VAL A 7 -8.08 -3.91 2.19
N ILE A 8 -8.23 -5.10 2.78
CA ILE A 8 -7.22 -6.17 2.70
C ILE A 8 -7.11 -6.65 1.25
N GLY A 9 -5.88 -6.74 0.74
CA GLY A 9 -5.61 -7.08 -0.66
C GLY A 9 -5.69 -5.89 -1.63
N CYS A 10 -6.10 -4.70 -1.17
CA CYS A 10 -6.05 -3.50 -2.01
C CYS A 10 -4.64 -2.90 -2.03
N THR A 11 -4.28 -2.30 -3.16
CA THR A 11 -3.04 -1.52 -3.30
C THR A 11 -3.28 -0.05 -3.04
N GLY A 12 -2.24 0.63 -2.59
CA GLY A 12 -2.24 2.06 -2.31
C GLY A 12 -0.87 2.69 -2.50
N VAL A 13 -0.80 4.00 -2.27
CA VAL A 13 0.43 4.78 -2.34
C VAL A 13 0.63 5.53 -1.02
N LEU A 14 1.84 5.51 -0.48
CA LEU A 14 2.16 6.26 0.73
C LEU A 14 2.19 7.78 0.48
N LEU A 15 1.34 8.52 1.19
CA LEU A 15 1.38 9.98 1.26
C LEU A 15 2.42 10.45 2.29
N ILE A 16 2.56 9.70 3.37
CA ILE A 16 3.58 9.88 4.41
C ILE A 16 4.33 8.56 4.55
N GLY A 17 5.66 8.62 4.46
CA GLY A 17 6.51 7.45 4.61
C GLY A 17 6.40 6.82 5.99
N THR A 18 6.41 5.48 6.04
CA THR A 18 6.49 4.77 7.32
C THR A 18 7.92 4.85 7.87
N ARG A 19 8.08 4.64 9.17
CA ARG A 19 9.38 4.65 9.84
C ARG A 19 9.71 3.29 10.47
N GLY A 20 9.17 2.22 9.88
CA GLY A 20 9.24 0.87 10.45
C GLY A 20 8.63 0.85 11.86
N ALA A 21 9.31 0.17 12.78
CA ALA A 21 8.95 0.14 14.20
C ALA A 21 8.91 1.53 14.88
N ALA A 22 9.57 2.55 14.33
CA ALA A 22 9.59 3.89 14.92
C ALA A 22 8.33 4.73 14.62
N GLY A 23 7.44 4.27 13.74
CA GLY A 23 6.09 4.84 13.63
C GLY A 23 5.43 4.72 12.26
N PRO A 24 4.12 5.02 12.20
CA PRO A 24 3.29 4.79 11.02
C PRO A 24 3.40 5.89 9.97
N GLY A 25 3.14 5.55 8.73
CA GLY A 25 2.89 6.50 7.65
C GLY A 25 1.39 6.74 7.44
N GLU A 26 1.06 7.26 6.27
CA GLU A 26 -0.31 7.39 5.78
C GLU A 26 -0.34 6.87 4.35
N VAL A 27 -1.32 6.00 4.05
CA VAL A 27 -1.53 5.40 2.74
C VAL A 27 -2.87 5.84 2.17
N LEU A 28 -2.90 6.16 0.88
CA LEU A 28 -4.12 6.34 0.12
C LEU A 28 -4.42 5.04 -0.64
N VAL A 29 -5.46 4.32 -0.22
CA VAL A 29 -5.81 2.98 -0.75
C VAL A 29 -6.99 3.08 -1.70
N ARG A 30 -6.93 2.41 -2.85
CA ARG A 30 -8.08 2.24 -3.74
C ARG A 30 -9.00 1.16 -3.20
N VAL A 31 -10.20 1.52 -2.78
CA VAL A 31 -11.15 0.60 -2.13
C VAL A 31 -12.59 1.07 -2.38
N ARG A 32 -13.55 0.13 -2.50
CA ARG A 32 -15.00 0.43 -2.66
C ARG A 32 -15.33 1.42 -3.80
N GLY A 33 -14.55 1.40 -4.88
CA GLY A 33 -14.75 2.29 -6.04
C GLY A 33 -14.24 3.72 -5.86
N GLY A 34 -13.53 4.02 -4.77
CA GLY A 34 -12.88 5.30 -4.52
C GLY A 34 -11.50 5.13 -3.91
N THR A 35 -11.02 6.20 -3.26
CA THR A 35 -9.78 6.18 -2.48
C THR A 35 -10.04 6.64 -1.06
N GLU A 36 -9.45 5.96 -0.09
CA GLU A 36 -9.55 6.28 1.32
C GLU A 36 -8.16 6.34 1.97
N ALA A 37 -7.96 7.28 2.90
CA ALA A 37 -6.72 7.39 3.65
C ALA A 37 -6.75 6.49 4.90
N PHE A 38 -5.63 5.81 5.17
CA PHE A 38 -5.42 4.96 6.32
C PHE A 38 -4.06 5.20 6.95
N VAL A 39 -3.94 4.99 8.26
CA VAL A 39 -2.65 4.96 8.96
C VAL A 39 -1.94 3.67 8.59
N ALA A 40 -0.74 3.78 8.03
CA ALA A 40 0.00 2.65 7.49
C ALA A 40 1.12 2.22 8.43
N TRP A 41 1.16 0.93 8.76
CA TRP A 41 2.26 0.32 9.50
C TRP A 41 3.03 -0.63 8.59
N SER A 42 4.35 -0.63 8.71
CA SER A 42 5.22 -1.59 8.04
C SER A 42 6.39 -1.96 8.96
N PRO A 43 6.97 -3.16 8.83
CA PRO A 43 8.13 -3.55 9.62
C PRO A 43 9.38 -2.74 9.28
N GLU A 44 9.59 -2.47 7.99
CA GLU A 44 10.70 -1.65 7.48
C GLU A 44 10.22 -0.26 7.04
N PRO A 45 11.07 0.78 7.11
CA PRO A 45 10.72 2.11 6.60
C PRO A 45 10.45 2.11 5.10
N LEU A 46 9.32 2.69 4.69
CA LEU A 46 8.93 2.85 3.29
C LEU A 46 8.82 4.35 2.96
N PRO A 47 9.37 4.81 1.83
CA PRO A 47 9.35 6.22 1.48
C PRO A 47 7.97 6.70 1.01
N VAL A 48 7.78 8.02 1.01
CA VAL A 48 6.62 8.65 0.33
C VAL A 48 6.61 8.25 -1.14
N GLY A 49 5.44 7.97 -1.68
CA GLY A 49 5.25 7.54 -3.07
C GLY A 49 5.45 6.04 -3.29
N ALA A 50 5.87 5.27 -2.28
CA ALA A 50 5.95 3.82 -2.40
C ALA A 50 4.57 3.21 -2.66
N THR A 51 4.49 2.33 -3.65
CA THR A 51 3.32 1.47 -3.87
C THR A 51 3.34 0.36 -2.83
N VAL A 52 2.20 0.15 -2.20
CA VAL A 52 2.08 -0.82 -1.11
C VAL A 52 0.83 -1.69 -1.27
N LEU A 53 0.90 -2.90 -0.72
CA LEU A 53 -0.22 -3.82 -0.59
C LEU A 53 -0.67 -3.85 0.87
N VAL A 54 -1.98 -3.70 1.09
CA VAL A 54 -2.56 -3.90 2.42
C VAL A 54 -2.69 -5.38 2.72
N ILE A 55 -2.06 -5.84 3.79
CA ILE A 55 -2.00 -7.25 4.18
C ILE A 55 -2.87 -7.58 5.39
N GLU A 56 -3.20 -6.60 6.22
CA GLU A 56 -4.05 -6.77 7.41
C GLU A 56 -4.75 -5.45 7.78
N SER A 57 -5.95 -5.55 8.35
CA SER A 57 -6.68 -4.42 8.91
C SER A 57 -6.58 -4.47 10.44
N ARG A 58 -5.97 -3.45 11.04
CA ARG A 58 -5.85 -3.33 12.52
C ARG A 58 -7.10 -2.72 13.16
N GLY A 59 -8.13 -2.41 12.34
CA GLY A 59 -9.26 -1.57 12.74
C GLY A 59 -8.85 -0.10 12.92
N ASN A 60 -9.82 0.76 13.27
CA ASN A 60 -9.59 2.20 13.50
C ASN A 60 -8.90 2.94 12.35
N ARG A 61 -9.20 2.57 11.10
CA ARG A 61 -8.53 3.09 9.90
C ARG A 61 -7.00 2.90 9.91
N GLN A 62 -6.52 1.84 10.55
CA GLN A 62 -5.11 1.46 10.54
C GLN A 62 -4.93 0.14 9.80
N VAL A 63 -3.86 0.06 9.02
CA VAL A 63 -3.56 -1.09 8.17
C VAL A 63 -2.09 -1.48 8.30
N ASP A 64 -1.81 -2.76 8.15
CA ASP A 64 -0.46 -3.23 7.86
C ASP A 64 -0.26 -3.27 6.35
N VAL A 65 0.90 -2.78 5.93
CA VAL A 65 1.28 -2.73 4.53
C VAL A 65 2.68 -3.28 4.32
N MET A 66 2.90 -3.82 3.13
CA MET A 66 4.23 -4.15 2.62
C MET A 66 4.46 -3.47 1.27
N GLU A 67 5.72 -3.27 0.92
CA GLU A 67 6.07 -2.81 -0.43
C GLU A 67 5.47 -3.75 -1.48
N TRP A 68 4.89 -3.16 -2.53
CA TRP A 68 4.30 -3.89 -3.63
C TRP A 68 4.96 -3.49 -4.94
N ALA A 69 5.63 -4.46 -5.56
CA ALA A 69 6.05 -4.40 -6.95
C ALA A 69 5.01 -5.11 -7.80
N ASP A 70 4.37 -4.40 -8.75
CA ASP A 70 3.41 -5.01 -9.64
C ASP A 70 4.12 -6.05 -10.54
N PRO A 71 3.71 -7.32 -10.54
CA PRO A 71 4.34 -8.34 -11.38
C PRO A 71 4.23 -8.02 -12.89
N LEU A 72 3.26 -7.19 -13.30
CA LEU A 72 3.12 -6.76 -14.69
C LEU A 72 4.13 -5.69 -15.10
N ASP A 73 4.65 -4.89 -14.14
CA ASP A 73 5.70 -3.91 -14.44
C ASP A 73 6.96 -4.60 -14.96
N ALA A 74 7.26 -5.80 -14.47
CA ALA A 74 8.38 -6.62 -14.95
C ALA A 74 8.19 -7.09 -16.39
N LEU A 75 6.95 -7.31 -16.84
CA LEU A 75 6.64 -7.75 -18.20
C LEU A 75 6.61 -6.59 -19.21
N ALA A 76 6.37 -5.36 -18.75
CA ALA A 76 6.36 -4.18 -19.62
C ALA A 76 7.75 -3.82 -20.17
N GLY A 77 8.83 -4.32 -19.57
CA GLY A 77 10.22 -4.07 -19.97
C GLY A 77 10.65 -4.71 -21.31
N ASP A 78 9.92 -5.72 -21.81
CA ASP A 78 10.31 -6.49 -23.01
C ASP A 78 9.55 -6.09 -24.30
N ALA A 79 8.52 -5.23 -24.22
CA ALA A 79 7.71 -4.85 -25.39
C ALA A 79 8.38 -3.79 -26.30
N GLY A 80 9.58 -3.31 -25.97
CA GLY A 80 10.24 -2.17 -26.61
C GLY A 80 11.11 -2.44 -27.85
N ASN A 81 11.22 -3.69 -28.34
CA ASN A 81 12.13 -4.04 -29.46
C ASN A 81 11.45 -4.85 -30.60
N ALA A 82 10.20 -4.53 -30.92
CA ALA A 82 9.57 -5.02 -32.15
C ALA A 82 9.39 -3.83 -33.11
N GLY A 83 10.49 -3.37 -33.69
CA GLY A 83 10.54 -2.37 -34.76
C GLY A 83 11.22 -2.92 -36.00
#